data_AF-A0A355U1J3-F1
#
_entry.id   AF-A0A355U1J3-F1
#
_cell.length_a   1.000
_cell.length_b   1.000
_cell.length_c   1.000
_cell.angle_alpha   90.00
_cell.angle_beta   90.00
_cell.angle_gamma   90.00
#
_symmetry.space_group_name_H-M   'P 1'
#
loop_
_entity.id
_entity.type
_entity.pdbx_description
1 polymer ?
#
loop_
_entity_poly.entity_id
_entity_poly.type
_entity_poly.pdbx_seq_one_letter_code
_entity_poly.pdbx_strand_id
1 'polypeptide(L)'
;MAPWFIHSLHPFFYIQKGKSMENEKKTVLEAEEEALSALEKSNSFEELTSWKNTYLSKKSHLAQLMGLMRNLPAEEKAAFGKLVNDTRKKVESAFEEKMQKAQAKALEEKL
;
A
#
# COMPACT_ATOMS: atom_id res chain seq x y z
N MET A 1 -10.79 50.53 7.00
CA MET A 1 -10.09 49.37 6.39
C MET A 1 -8.86 49.06 7.23
N ALA A 2 -8.97 48.12 8.16
CA ALA A 2 -7.87 47.44 8.86
C ALA A 2 -8.49 46.19 9.54
N PRO A 3 -8.03 44.96 9.24
CA PRO A 3 -8.75 43.75 9.63
C PRO A 3 -8.33 43.18 11.01
N TRP A 4 -9.35 42.82 11.80
CA TRP A 4 -9.53 41.57 12.55
C TRP A 4 -8.31 40.86 13.19
N PHE A 5 -8.22 40.97 14.52
CA PHE A 5 -8.08 39.85 15.46
C PHE A 5 -7.11 38.71 15.11
N ILE A 6 -5.87 38.76 15.61
CA ILE A 6 -5.12 37.53 15.93
C ILE A 6 -4.26 37.77 17.18
N HIS A 7 -4.76 37.37 18.33
CA HIS A 7 -3.93 36.80 19.40
C HIS A 7 -4.71 35.61 19.98
N SER A 8 -4.74 34.53 19.20
CA SER A 8 -5.14 33.22 19.71
C SER A 8 -3.86 32.45 20.03
N LEU A 9 -3.59 32.33 21.32
CA LEU A 9 -2.79 31.26 21.90
C LEU A 9 -3.10 29.94 21.18
N HIS A 10 -2.11 29.36 20.49
CA HIS A 10 -2.13 27.95 20.14
C HIS A 10 -0.76 27.35 20.49
N PRO A 11 -0.60 26.75 21.68
CA PRO A 11 0.30 25.63 21.81
C PRO A 11 -0.32 24.48 21.02
N PHE A 12 -0.05 24.41 19.70
CA PHE A 12 -0.36 23.22 18.90
C PHE A 12 0.73 22.15 19.14
N PHE A 13 1.08 21.93 20.42
CA PHE A 13 1.70 20.68 20.84
C PHE A 13 0.56 19.67 20.88
N TYR A 14 0.25 19.11 19.71
CA TYR A 14 -0.70 18.01 19.59
C TYR A 14 -0.18 16.86 20.45
N ILE A 15 -0.92 16.60 21.52
CA ILE A 15 -0.79 15.46 22.41
C ILE A 15 -0.69 14.21 21.55
N GLN A 16 0.50 13.60 21.56
CA GLN A 16 0.81 12.36 20.89
C GLN A 16 0.05 11.23 21.61
N LYS A 17 -1.25 11.10 21.30
CA LYS A 17 -2.06 9.94 21.66
C LYS A 17 -1.38 8.73 21.02
N GLY A 18 -0.93 7.78 21.81
CA GLY A 18 -0.18 6.61 21.36
C GLY A 18 -0.83 5.96 20.14
N LYS A 19 -0.19 6.11 18.97
CA LYS A 19 -0.50 5.35 17.77
C LYS A 19 0.22 4.02 17.93
N SER A 20 -0.51 3.02 18.38
CA SER A 20 -0.02 1.66 18.49
C SER A 20 0.04 1.06 17.10
N MET A 21 1.13 0.36 16.80
CA MET A 21 1.40 -0.13 15.47
C MET A 21 0.41 -1.17 14.92
N GLU A 22 -0.52 -1.62 15.75
CA GLU A 22 -1.64 -2.49 15.38
C GLU A 22 -2.49 -1.90 14.24
N ASN A 23 -2.79 -0.59 14.29
CA ASN A 23 -3.67 0.05 13.31
C ASN A 23 -3.00 0.17 11.95
N GLU A 24 -1.74 0.63 11.92
CA GLU A 24 -0.97 0.77 10.69
C GLU A 24 -0.68 -0.60 10.06
N LYS A 25 -0.35 -1.63 10.87
CA LYS A 25 -0.19 -3.02 10.38
C LYS A 25 -1.46 -3.52 9.71
N LYS A 26 -2.62 -3.28 10.33
CA LYS A 26 -3.91 -3.67 9.78
C LYS A 26 -4.13 -3.06 8.39
N THR A 27 -3.82 -1.77 8.21
CA THR A 27 -3.94 -1.10 6.90
C THR A 27 -3.03 -1.73 5.83
N VAL A 28 -1.82 -2.17 6.20
CA VAL A 28 -0.92 -2.86 5.27
C VAL A 28 -1.52 -4.20 4.82
N LEU A 29 -2.05 -4.98 5.77
CA LEU A 29 -2.68 -6.28 5.48
C LEU A 29 -3.95 -6.13 4.64
N GLU A 30 -4.79 -5.14 4.95
CA GLU A 30 -6.00 -4.84 4.15
C GLU A 30 -5.63 -4.48 2.70
N ALA A 31 -4.58 -3.69 2.50
CA ALA A 31 -4.09 -3.36 1.16
C ALA A 31 -3.49 -4.56 0.42
N GLU A 32 -2.83 -5.48 1.14
CA GLU A 32 -2.34 -6.75 0.60
C GLU A 32 -3.50 -7.62 0.11
N GLU A 33 -4.51 -7.81 0.96
CA GLU A 33 -5.68 -8.64 0.67
C GLU A 33 -6.51 -8.07 -0.48
N GLU A 34 -6.73 -6.76 -0.50
CA GLU A 34 -7.44 -6.10 -1.59
C GLU A 34 -6.71 -6.27 -2.93
N ALA A 35 -5.39 -6.07 -2.93
CA ALA A 35 -4.56 -6.25 -4.12
C ALA A 35 -4.61 -7.70 -4.61
N LEU A 36 -4.45 -8.69 -3.71
CA LEU A 36 -4.51 -10.10 -4.07
C LEU A 36 -5.90 -10.51 -4.57
N SER A 37 -6.98 -10.06 -3.94
CA SER A 37 -8.34 -10.36 -4.38
C SER A 37 -8.65 -9.75 -5.76
N ALA A 38 -8.21 -8.51 -6.01
CA ALA A 38 -8.35 -7.89 -7.33
C ALA A 38 -7.48 -8.60 -8.39
N LEU A 39 -6.31 -9.09 -8.00
CA LEU A 39 -5.44 -9.87 -8.87
C LEU A 39 -6.10 -11.20 -9.23
N GLU A 40 -6.72 -11.89 -8.28
CA GLU A 40 -7.45 -13.13 -8.51
C GLU A 40 -8.62 -12.96 -9.48
N LYS A 41 -9.32 -11.82 -9.43
CA LYS A 41 -10.40 -11.49 -10.38
C LYS A 41 -9.90 -11.14 -11.78
N SER A 42 -8.64 -10.72 -11.89
CA SER A 42 -8.05 -10.32 -13.18
C SER A 42 -7.70 -11.55 -14.03
N ASN A 43 -8.45 -11.79 -15.11
CA ASN A 43 -8.27 -12.96 -15.98
C ASN A 43 -7.75 -12.62 -17.38
N SER A 44 -7.70 -11.34 -17.73
CA SER A 44 -7.15 -10.86 -19.01
C SER A 44 -5.83 -10.13 -18.81
N PHE A 45 -5.00 -10.11 -19.86
CA PHE A 45 -3.74 -9.35 -19.86
C PHE A 45 -3.97 -7.84 -19.65
N GLU A 46 -5.09 -7.32 -20.14
CA GLU A 46 -5.49 -5.93 -19.97
C GLU A 46 -5.86 -5.63 -18.51
N GLU A 47 -6.61 -6.53 -17.86
CA GLU A 47 -6.97 -6.44 -16.45
C GLU A 47 -5.74 -6.54 -15.55
N LEU A 48 -4.83 -7.48 -15.83
CA LEU A 48 -3.55 -7.60 -15.12
C LEU A 48 -2.71 -6.31 -15.25
N THR A 49 -2.65 -5.72 -16.44
CA THR A 49 -1.93 -4.47 -16.66
C THR A 49 -2.58 -3.29 -15.91
N SER A 50 -3.92 -3.21 -15.94
CA SER A 50 -4.69 -2.20 -15.19
C SER A 50 -4.51 -2.35 -13.69
N TRP A 51 -4.53 -3.59 -13.20
CA TRP A 51 -4.26 -3.93 -11.82
C TRP A 51 -2.86 -3.48 -11.39
N LYS A 52 -1.83 -3.76 -12.21
CA LYS A 52 -0.45 -3.32 -11.92
C LYS A 52 -0.36 -1.80 -11.79
N ASN A 53 -1.04 -1.06 -12.66
CA ASN A 53 -1.09 0.40 -12.57
C ASN A 53 -1.86 0.89 -11.33
N THR A 54 -2.88 0.17 -10.90
CA THR A 54 -3.67 0.53 -9.72
C THR A 54 -2.91 0.26 -8.42
N TYR A 55 -2.32 -0.93 -8.27
CA TYR A 55 -1.75 -1.40 -7.00
C TYR A 55 -0.23 -1.30 -6.89
N LEU A 56 0.52 -1.41 -8.00
CA LEU A 56 1.99 -1.35 -8.02
C LEU A 56 2.57 -0.03 -8.57
N SER A 57 1.72 0.96 -8.90
CA SER A 57 2.23 2.27 -9.33
C SER A 57 2.85 3.08 -8.20
N LYS A 58 3.65 4.09 -8.57
CA LYS A 58 4.27 5.03 -7.60
C LYS A 58 3.25 5.83 -6.78
N LYS A 59 1.99 5.89 -7.22
CA LYS A 59 0.89 6.60 -6.55
C LYS A 59 -0.10 5.66 -5.85
N SER A 60 0.12 4.35 -5.93
CA SER A 60 -0.81 3.37 -5.36
C SER A 60 -0.89 3.49 -3.84
N HIS A 61 -1.98 2.95 -3.28
CA HIS A 61 -2.15 2.90 -1.83
C HIS A 61 -0.96 2.17 -1.17
N LEU A 62 -0.50 1.05 -1.76
CA LEU A 62 0.69 0.32 -1.32
C LEU A 62 1.97 1.18 -1.31
N ALA A 63 2.14 2.09 -2.28
CA ALA A 63 3.28 3.01 -2.30
C ALA A 63 3.23 4.08 -1.22
N GLN A 64 2.03 4.46 -0.79
CA GLN A 64 1.81 5.47 0.26
C GLN A 64 1.95 4.89 1.67
N LEU A 65 1.88 3.56 1.85
CA LEU A 65 2.04 2.89 3.15
C LEU A 65 3.36 3.21 3.84
N MET A 66 4.46 3.40 3.09
CA MET A 66 5.75 3.83 3.66
C MET A 66 5.67 5.20 4.35
N GLY A 67 4.74 6.07 3.95
CA GLY A 67 4.51 7.37 4.60
C GLY A 67 3.94 7.24 6.02
N LEU A 68 3.26 6.13 6.34
CA LEU A 68 2.70 5.87 7.66
C LEU A 68 3.80 5.70 8.73
N MET A 69 5.02 5.36 8.34
CA MET A 69 6.20 5.27 9.20
C MET A 69 6.52 6.56 9.97
N ARG A 70 6.12 7.73 9.45
CA ARG A 70 6.35 9.02 10.11
C ARG A 70 5.66 9.09 11.49
N ASN A 71 4.60 8.33 11.69
CA ASN A 71 3.79 8.35 12.90
C ASN A 71 4.16 7.29 13.93
N LEU A 72 5.07 6.36 13.58
CA LEU A 72 5.46 5.23 14.43
C LEU A 72 6.63 5.56 15.36
N PRO A 73 6.75 4.90 16.52
CA PRO A 73 7.93 5.01 17.39
C PRO A 73 9.16 4.35 16.74
N ALA A 74 10.36 4.81 17.10
CA ALA A 74 11.61 4.37 16.44
C ALA A 74 11.85 2.85 16.49
N GLU A 75 11.45 2.21 17.59
CA GLU A 75 11.58 0.77 17.81
C GLU A 75 10.78 -0.05 16.78
N GLU A 76 9.62 0.46 16.35
CA GLU A 76 8.73 -0.28 15.49
C GLU A 76 8.84 0.12 14.01
N LYS A 77 9.45 1.29 13.70
CA LYS A 77 9.69 1.76 12.32
C LYS A 77 10.43 0.73 11.46
N ALA A 78 11.45 0.09 12.01
CA ALA A 78 12.24 -0.91 11.27
C ALA A 78 11.39 -2.14 10.92
N ALA A 79 10.61 -2.64 11.89
CA ALA A 79 9.72 -3.78 11.68
C ALA A 79 8.60 -3.45 10.69
N PHE A 80 8.02 -2.25 10.76
CA PHE A 80 7.00 -1.79 9.82
C PHE A 80 7.54 -1.59 8.41
N GLY A 81 8.72 -0.97 8.26
CA GLY A 81 9.36 -0.80 6.96
C GLY A 81 9.64 -2.15 6.29
N LYS A 82 10.07 -3.14 7.08
CA LYS A 82 10.22 -4.52 6.60
C LYS A 82 8.88 -5.11 6.17
N LEU A 83 7.83 -4.96 6.98
CA LEU A 83 6.48 -5.44 6.65
C LEU A 83 5.98 -4.86 5.32
N VAL A 84 6.02 -3.53 5.15
CA VAL A 84 5.55 -2.87 3.92
C VAL A 84 6.35 -3.33 2.69
N ASN A 85 7.66 -3.47 2.84
CA ASN A 85 8.52 -3.93 1.75
C ASN A 85 8.26 -5.41 1.40
N ASP A 86 8.06 -6.26 2.40
CA ASP A 86 7.73 -7.67 2.22
C ASP A 86 6.35 -7.83 1.57
N THR A 87 5.34 -7.10 2.04
CA THR A 87 4.00 -7.07 1.42
C THR A 87 4.06 -6.62 -0.03
N ARG A 88 4.80 -5.55 -0.35
CA ARG A 88 4.99 -5.13 -1.75
C ARG A 88 5.59 -6.24 -2.60
N LYS A 89 6.67 -6.87 -2.12
CA LYS A 89 7.32 -7.98 -2.83
C LYS A 89 6.40 -9.17 -3.04
N LYS A 90 5.59 -9.53 -2.04
CA LYS A 90 4.59 -10.60 -2.18
C LYS A 90 3.58 -10.30 -3.26
N VAL A 91 3.01 -9.10 -3.26
CA VAL A 91 2.01 -8.65 -4.24
C VAL A 91 2.62 -8.62 -5.65
N GLU A 92 3.87 -8.16 -5.78
CA GLU A 92 4.61 -8.16 -7.05
C GLU A 92 4.90 -9.59 -7.55
N SER A 93 5.33 -10.49 -6.66
CA SER A 93 5.58 -11.89 -7.01
C SER A 93 4.30 -12.61 -7.44
N ALA A 94 3.20 -12.40 -6.71
CA ALA A 94 1.90 -12.98 -7.06
C ALA A 94 1.43 -12.52 -8.45
N PHE A 95 1.66 -11.25 -8.78
CA PHE A 95 1.36 -10.69 -10.10
C PHE A 95 2.19 -11.36 -11.21
N GLU A 96 3.51 -11.46 -11.00
CA GLU A 96 4.41 -12.10 -11.96
C GLU A 96 4.03 -13.58 -12.18
N GLU A 97 3.75 -14.32 -11.10
CA GLU A 97 3.29 -15.71 -11.19
C GLU A 97 1.99 -15.82 -11.99
N LYS A 98 1.01 -14.94 -11.73
CA LYS A 98 -0.26 -14.98 -12.45
C LYS A 98 -0.08 -14.65 -13.94
N MET A 99 0.78 -13.68 -14.26
CA MET A 99 1.10 -13.31 -15.62
C MET A 99 1.85 -14.43 -16.36
N GLN A 100 2.79 -15.12 -15.71
CA GLN A 100 3.48 -16.28 -16.26
C GLN A 100 2.49 -17.44 -16.50
N LYS A 101 1.61 -17.74 -15.55
CA LYS A 101 0.57 -18.78 -15.71
C LYS A 101 -0.37 -18.47 -16.88
N ALA A 102 -0.79 -17.21 -17.02
CA ALA A 102 -1.63 -16.78 -18.13
C ALA A 102 -0.92 -16.93 -19.49
N GLN A 103 0.38 -16.60 -19.56
CA GLN A 103 1.18 -16.79 -20.77
C GLN A 103 1.40 -18.26 -21.11
N ALA A 104 1.73 -19.10 -20.11
CA ALA A 104 1.92 -20.53 -20.30
C ALA A 104 0.65 -21.19 -20.84
N LYS A 105 -0.50 -20.88 -20.25
CA LYS A 105 -1.80 -21.40 -20.71
C LYS A 105 -2.11 -20.99 -22.15
N ALA A 106 -1.86 -19.74 -22.51
CA ALA A 106 -2.07 -19.25 -23.88
C ALA A 106 -1.12 -19.87 -24.92
N LEU A 107 0.05 -20.38 -24.48
CA LEU A 107 1.00 -21.08 -25.34
C LEU A 107 0.59 -22.54 -25.54
N GLU A 108 0.14 -23.24 -24.48
CA GLU A 108 -0.35 -24.62 -24.57
C GLU A 108 -1.60 -24.75 -25.46
N GLU A 109 -2.52 -23.76 -25.44
CA GLU A 109 -3.70 -23.77 -26.30
C GLU A 109 -3.39 -23.56 -27.80
N LYS A 110 -2.16 -23.13 -28.14
CA LYS A 110 -1.71 -22.90 -29.53
C LYS A 110 -0.87 -24.04 -30.12
N LEU A 111 -0.51 -25.04 -29.31
CA LEU A 111 0.27 -26.23 -29.70
C LEU A 111 -0.66 -27.41 -29.99
#